data_AF-A0ABD1MDX7-F1
#
_entry.id   AF-A0ABD1MDX7-F1
#
_cell.length_a   1.000
_cell.length_b   1.000
_cell.length_c   1.000
_cell.angle_alpha   90.00
_cell.angle_beta   90.00
_cell.angle_gamma   90.00
#
_symmetry.space_group_name_H-M   'P 1'
#
loop_
_entity.id
_entity.type
_entity.pdbx_description
1 polymer ?
#
loop_
_entity_poly.entity_id
_entity_poly.type
_entity_poly.pdbx_seq_one_letter_code
_entity_poly.pdbx_strand_id
1 'polypeptide(L)'
;MDDAKEMKTPMHPSSALTLDEDSPNVNQTQYRAMIGSLLYFTASRPDIMFSVCVCARYQAAPKESHMTAVKKILKYLKGTINCGLWYPKGTTSNLIGFSDADYVGCKLDRKSTSGTCHILGECLVSWHSKKQACVALLTVKQST
;
A
#
# COMPACT_ATOMS: atom_id res chain seq x y z
N MET A 1 -20.03 -11.84 4.06
CA MET A 1 -18.65 -11.91 3.48
C MET A 1 -18.03 -13.30 3.73
N ASP A 2 -18.87 -14.27 4.09
CA ASP A 2 -18.46 -15.48 4.80
C ASP A 2 -17.95 -16.56 3.85
N ASP A 3 -18.40 -16.56 2.59
CA ASP A 3 -17.92 -17.48 1.53
C ASP A 3 -16.80 -16.92 0.62
N ALA A 4 -16.28 -15.73 0.91
CA ALA A 4 -15.21 -15.14 0.08
C ALA A 4 -13.88 -15.89 0.25
N LYS A 5 -13.33 -16.41 -0.87
CA LYS A 5 -11.99 -17.02 -0.94
C LYS A 5 -10.91 -16.04 -0.48
N GLU A 6 -10.08 -16.49 0.45
CA GLU A 6 -8.97 -15.74 1.01
C GLU A 6 -7.81 -15.58 0.01
N MET A 7 -7.04 -14.51 0.17
CA MET A 7 -5.88 -14.21 -0.66
C MET A 7 -4.63 -14.12 0.22
N LYS A 8 -3.50 -14.64 -0.26
CA LYS A 8 -2.23 -14.63 0.50
C LYS A 8 -1.47 -13.31 0.42
N THR A 9 -1.75 -12.48 -0.58
CA THR A 9 -1.10 -11.17 -0.76
C THR A 9 -2.13 -10.10 -1.10
N PRO A 10 -1.99 -8.87 -0.56
CA PRO A 10 -2.92 -7.78 -0.82
C PRO A 10 -2.80 -7.29 -2.28
N MET A 11 -1.58 -7.25 -2.81
CA MET A 11 -1.26 -6.93 -4.20
C MET A 11 0.03 -7.67 -4.58
N HIS A 12 0.17 -8.09 -5.84
CA HIS A 12 1.44 -8.67 -6.29
C HIS A 12 2.41 -7.51 -6.63
N PRO A 13 3.72 -7.61 -6.34
CA PRO A 13 4.67 -6.53 -6.64
C PRO A 13 4.71 -6.12 -8.13
N SER A 14 4.43 -7.06 -9.04
CA SER A 14 4.32 -6.80 -10.48
C SER A 14 2.89 -6.54 -10.97
N SER A 15 1.88 -6.57 -10.09
CA SER A 15 0.51 -6.19 -10.44
C SER A 15 0.45 -4.68 -10.66
N ALA A 16 0.64 -4.26 -11.89
CA ALA A 16 0.47 -2.87 -12.26
C ALA A 16 -1.00 -2.59 -12.55
N LEU A 17 -1.63 -1.78 -11.69
CA LEU A 17 -2.91 -1.15 -12.02
C LEU A 17 -2.67 -0.12 -13.12
N THR A 18 -3.42 -0.23 -14.21
CA THR A 18 -3.38 0.65 -15.38
C THR A 18 -4.67 1.47 -15.47
N LEU A 19 -4.66 2.55 -16.25
CA LEU A 19 -5.85 3.39 -16.44
C LEU A 19 -7.04 2.64 -17.02
N ASP A 20 -6.77 1.55 -17.76
CA ASP A 20 -7.77 0.58 -18.22
C ASP A 20 -9.04 1.28 -18.72
N GLU A 21 -8.84 2.11 -19.76
CA GLU A 21 -9.83 3.07 -20.23
C GLU A 21 -11.11 2.38 -20.71
N ASP A 22 -10.97 1.18 -21.27
CA ASP A 22 -12.04 0.33 -21.82
C ASP A 22 -12.91 -0.34 -20.74
N SER A 23 -12.41 -0.43 -19.50
CA SER A 23 -13.17 -1.02 -18.40
C SER A 23 -14.35 -0.14 -17.99
N PRO A 24 -15.48 -0.74 -17.56
CA PRO A 24 -16.64 0.01 -17.12
C PRO A 24 -16.31 0.85 -15.88
N ASN A 25 -16.94 2.03 -15.82
CA ASN A 25 -16.82 2.91 -14.67
C ASN A 25 -17.50 2.29 -13.46
N VAL A 26 -16.94 2.53 -12.28
CA VAL A 26 -17.50 2.06 -11.01
C VAL A 26 -18.02 3.25 -10.20
N ASN A 27 -18.99 3.01 -9.31
CA ASN A 27 -19.52 4.02 -8.42
C ASN A 27 -18.40 4.67 -7.58
N GLN A 28 -18.13 5.95 -7.85
CA GLN A 28 -17.02 6.68 -7.24
C GLN A 28 -17.19 6.83 -5.73
N THR A 29 -18.41 7.09 -5.27
CA THR A 29 -18.72 7.27 -3.85
C THR A 29 -18.44 5.99 -3.07
N GLN A 30 -18.88 4.85 -3.59
CA GLN A 30 -18.62 3.56 -2.98
C GLN A 30 -17.12 3.23 -2.94
N TYR A 31 -16.41 3.49 -4.04
CA TYR A 31 -14.96 3.28 -4.11
C TYR A 31 -14.21 4.13 -3.08
N ARG A 32 -14.52 5.43 -3.00
CA ARG A 32 -13.90 6.35 -2.03
C ARG A 32 -14.18 5.94 -0.59
N ALA A 33 -15.41 5.49 -0.29
CA ALA A 33 -15.75 4.98 1.03
C ALA A 33 -14.88 3.77 1.41
N MET A 34 -14.71 2.80 0.51
CA MET A 34 -13.85 1.64 0.77
C MET A 34 -12.37 2.03 0.93
N ILE A 35 -11.85 2.94 0.11
CA ILE A 35 -10.48 3.44 0.24
C ILE A 35 -10.30 4.16 1.59
N GLY A 36 -11.26 4.99 2.00
CA GLY A 36 -11.22 5.66 3.30
C GLY A 36 -11.16 4.68 4.46
N SER A 37 -12.01 3.65 4.45
CA SER A 37 -11.97 2.60 5.47
C SER A 37 -10.65 1.83 5.46
N LEU A 38 -10.12 1.51 4.28
CA LEU A 38 -8.83 0.83 4.16
C LEU A 38 -7.66 1.70 4.63
N LEU A 39 -7.69 3.01 4.38
CA LEU A 39 -6.70 3.97 4.90
C LEU A 39 -6.73 4.02 6.43
N TYR A 40 -7.88 3.86 7.06
CA TYR A 40 -7.94 3.73 8.52
C TYR A 40 -7.24 2.45 9.00
N PHE A 41 -7.44 1.32 8.31
CA PHE A 41 -6.75 0.06 8.65
C PHE A 41 -5.23 0.14 8.51
N THR A 42 -4.69 0.97 7.60
CA THR A 42 -3.23 1.06 7.44
C THR A 42 -2.50 1.58 8.68
N ALA A 43 -3.22 2.21 9.62
CA ALA A 43 -2.68 2.65 10.91
C ALA A 43 -2.31 1.48 11.85
N SER A 44 -2.88 0.29 11.65
CA SER A 44 -2.54 -0.93 12.41
C SER A 44 -1.99 -2.07 11.53
N ARG A 45 -2.17 -1.95 10.21
CA ARG A 45 -1.77 -2.96 9.21
C ARG A 45 -0.81 -2.36 8.18
N PRO A 46 0.50 -2.26 8.51
CA PRO A 46 1.52 -1.73 7.58
C PRO A 46 1.62 -2.52 6.27
N ASP A 47 1.34 -3.81 6.32
CA ASP A 47 1.44 -4.78 5.23
C ASP A 47 0.48 -4.49 4.06
N ILE A 48 -0.63 -3.77 4.31
CA ILE A 48 -1.56 -3.35 3.25
C ILE A 48 -1.30 -1.91 2.75
N MET A 49 -0.46 -1.12 3.44
CA MET A 49 -0.28 0.31 3.21
C MET A 49 0.01 0.62 1.73
N PHE A 50 1.02 -0.04 1.15
CA PHE A 50 1.40 0.16 -0.25
C PHE A 50 0.21 -0.10 -1.21
N SER A 51 -0.48 -1.23 -1.02
CA SER A 51 -1.59 -1.64 -1.89
C SER A 51 -2.74 -0.63 -1.84
N VAL A 52 -3.07 -0.13 -0.65
CA VAL A 52 -4.11 0.89 -0.45
C VAL A 52 -3.69 2.21 -1.07
N CYS A 53 -2.44 2.65 -0.85
CA CYS A 53 -1.90 3.89 -1.43
C CYS A 53 -1.89 3.87 -2.97
N VAL A 54 -1.64 2.72 -3.60
CA VAL A 54 -1.74 2.58 -5.05
C VAL A 54 -3.19 2.71 -5.51
N CYS A 55 -4.13 2.00 -4.88
CA CYS A 55 -5.56 2.07 -5.23
C CYS A 55 -6.13 3.49 -5.05
N ALA A 56 -5.73 4.20 -3.99
CA ALA A 56 -6.20 5.55 -3.71
C ALA A 56 -5.90 6.55 -4.84
N ARG A 57 -4.89 6.30 -5.69
CA ARG A 57 -4.55 7.14 -6.85
C ARG A 57 -5.68 7.22 -7.89
N TYR A 58 -6.54 6.20 -7.94
CA TYR A 58 -7.61 6.07 -8.94
C TYR A 58 -8.98 6.54 -8.41
N GLN A 59 -9.04 7.17 -7.23
CA GLN A 59 -10.29 7.59 -6.60
C GLN A 59 -11.10 8.65 -7.39
N ALA A 60 -10.45 9.36 -8.31
CA ALA A 60 -11.10 10.36 -9.16
C ALA A 60 -11.92 9.70 -10.30
N ALA A 61 -11.41 8.60 -10.85
CA ALA A 61 -12.03 7.86 -11.94
C ALA A 61 -11.77 6.34 -11.78
N PRO A 62 -12.42 5.68 -10.81
CA PRO A 62 -12.23 4.25 -10.57
C PRO A 62 -12.87 3.40 -11.66
N LYS A 63 -12.22 2.27 -11.94
CA LYS A 63 -12.60 1.28 -12.97
C LYS A 63 -12.80 -0.09 -12.32
N GLU A 64 -13.37 -1.04 -13.06
CA GLU A 64 -13.63 -2.38 -12.55
C GLU A 64 -12.33 -3.12 -12.12
N SER A 65 -11.24 -2.93 -12.85
CA SER A 65 -9.92 -3.45 -12.47
C SER A 65 -9.44 -2.89 -11.12
N HIS A 66 -9.61 -1.58 -10.89
CA HIS A 66 -9.34 -0.93 -9.60
C HIS A 66 -10.22 -1.48 -8.47
N MET A 67 -11.50 -1.72 -8.75
CA MET A 67 -12.43 -2.31 -7.79
C MET A 67 -12.04 -3.74 -7.43
N THR A 68 -11.59 -4.52 -8.41
CA THR A 68 -11.11 -5.89 -8.20
C THR A 68 -9.88 -5.93 -7.30
N ALA A 69 -8.97 -4.96 -7.43
CA ALA A 69 -7.83 -4.82 -6.53
C ALA A 69 -8.25 -4.49 -5.09
N VAL A 70 -9.20 -3.58 -4.89
CA VAL A 70 -9.76 -3.28 -3.56
C VAL A 70 -10.40 -4.53 -2.93
N LYS A 71 -11.19 -5.28 -3.71
CA LYS A 71 -11.78 -6.56 -3.25
C LYS A 71 -10.70 -7.58 -2.87
N LYS A 72 -9.57 -7.61 -3.57
CA LYS A 72 -8.44 -8.49 -3.24
C LYS A 72 -7.80 -8.11 -1.90
N ILE A 73 -7.63 -6.82 -1.60
CA ILE A 73 -7.14 -6.35 -0.30
C ILE A 73 -8.10 -6.79 0.82
N LEU A 74 -9.42 -6.65 0.61
CA LEU A 74 -10.42 -7.10 1.60
C LEU A 74 -10.37 -8.62 1.84
N LYS A 75 -10.19 -9.42 0.78
CA LYS A 75 -10.01 -10.88 0.89
C LYS A 75 -8.73 -11.27 1.64
N TYR A 76 -7.67 -10.49 1.47
CA TYR A 76 -6.42 -10.68 2.20
C TYR A 76 -6.59 -10.36 3.69
N LEU A 77 -7.28 -9.25 4.01
CA LEU A 77 -7.60 -8.91 5.40
C LEU A 77 -8.43 -10.00 6.09
N LYS A 78 -9.40 -10.59 5.37
CA LYS A 78 -10.19 -11.73 5.88
C LYS A 78 -9.32 -12.93 6.26
N GLY A 79 -8.31 -13.28 5.44
CA GLY A 79 -7.41 -14.39 5.75
C GLY A 79 -6.34 -14.08 6.80
N THR A 80 -6.20 -12.81 7.19
CA THR A 80 -5.16 -12.33 8.11
C THR A 80 -5.73 -11.58 9.32
N ILE A 81 -6.97 -11.92 9.72
CA ILE A 81 -7.64 -11.30 10.88
C ILE A 81 -6.83 -11.50 12.16
N ASN A 82 -6.16 -12.64 12.30
CA ASN A 82 -5.34 -12.98 13.46
C ASN A 82 -3.92 -12.38 13.41
N CYS A 83 -3.59 -11.61 12.36
CA CYS A 83 -2.30 -10.95 12.22
C CYS A 83 -2.40 -9.50 12.70
N GLY A 84 -1.48 -9.09 13.57
CA GLY A 84 -1.41 -7.73 14.10
C GLY A 84 -0.01 -7.37 14.59
N LEU A 85 0.14 -6.12 15.00
CA LEU A 85 1.38 -5.62 15.61
C LEU A 85 1.47 -6.11 17.04
N TRP A 86 2.65 -6.63 17.41
CA TRP A 86 2.94 -7.10 18.75
C TRP A 86 4.06 -6.25 19.36
N TYR A 87 3.84 -5.79 20.59
CA TYR A 87 4.75 -4.91 21.31
C TYR A 87 5.20 -5.59 22.62
N PRO A 88 6.32 -6.34 22.61
CA PRO A 88 6.84 -6.95 23.82
C PRO A 88 7.33 -5.90 24.83
N LYS A 89 7.11 -6.17 26.12
CA LYS A 89 7.67 -5.39 27.22
C LYS A 89 9.17 -5.66 27.35
N GLY A 90 9.94 -4.63 27.71
CA GLY A 90 11.38 -4.78 27.99
C GLY A 90 12.29 -4.73 26.77
N THR A 91 11.79 -4.24 25.63
CA THR A 91 12.61 -3.98 24.45
C THR A 91 13.57 -2.81 24.68
N THR A 92 14.75 -2.90 24.06
CA THR A 92 15.75 -1.83 24.09
C THR A 92 15.23 -0.59 23.37
N SER A 93 15.61 0.60 23.83
CA SER A 93 15.19 1.90 23.27
C SER A 93 15.97 2.28 21.99
N ASN A 94 16.38 1.31 21.18
CA ASN A 94 17.11 1.57 19.94
C ASN A 94 16.13 1.86 18.79
N LEU A 95 16.29 2.97 18.09
CA LEU A 95 15.46 3.33 16.94
C LEU A 95 16.23 3.02 15.64
N ILE A 96 15.68 2.12 14.83
CA ILE A 96 16.22 1.74 13.52
C ILE A 96 15.22 2.15 12.44
N GLY A 97 15.68 2.89 11.45
CA GLY A 97 14.89 3.30 10.28
C GLY A 97 15.37 2.60 9.02
N PHE A 98 14.43 2.12 8.21
CA PHE A 98 14.67 1.66 6.86
C PHE A 98 13.92 2.56 5.87
N SER A 99 14.55 2.80 4.73
CA SER A 99 13.96 3.55 3.63
C SER A 99 14.23 2.80 2.33
N ASP A 100 13.20 2.71 1.49
CA ASP A 100 13.27 2.16 0.15
C ASP A 100 12.56 3.11 -0.83
N ALA A 101 12.95 3.08 -2.09
CA ALA A 101 12.25 3.82 -3.14
C ALA A 101 12.30 3.04 -4.44
N ASP A 102 11.14 2.88 -5.07
CA ASP A 102 11.09 2.35 -6.43
C ASP A 102 11.65 3.37 -7.44
N TYR A 103 12.17 2.91 -8.58
CA TYR A 103 12.51 3.79 -9.69
C TYR A 103 11.40 3.72 -10.73
N VAL A 104 10.75 4.86 -10.99
CA VAL A 104 9.77 4.97 -12.09
C VAL A 104 8.60 3.97 -11.92
N GLY A 105 8.27 3.61 -10.67
CA GLY A 105 7.31 2.53 -10.38
C GLY A 105 5.87 2.85 -10.76
N CYS A 106 5.48 4.13 -10.81
CA CYS A 106 4.13 4.51 -11.26
C CYS A 106 4.04 4.53 -12.79
N LYS A 107 3.28 3.60 -13.38
CA LYS A 107 3.04 3.59 -14.84
C LYS A 107 2.31 4.83 -15.39
N LEU A 108 1.60 5.56 -14.53
CA LEU A 108 0.83 6.75 -14.94
C LEU A 108 1.72 7.94 -15.26
N ASP A 109 2.62 8.29 -14.35
CA ASP A 109 3.41 9.52 -14.42
C ASP A 109 4.90 9.29 -14.21
N ARG A 110 5.33 8.03 -14.21
CA ARG A 110 6.74 7.62 -14.08
C ARG A 110 7.38 8.11 -12.78
N LYS A 111 6.58 8.49 -11.78
CA LYS A 111 7.06 8.92 -10.47
C LYS A 111 7.34 7.72 -9.58
N SER A 112 8.35 7.90 -8.75
CA SER A 112 8.75 6.91 -7.76
C SER A 112 7.78 6.85 -6.57
N THR A 113 7.72 5.70 -5.92
CA THR A 113 7.09 5.51 -4.61
C THR A 113 8.19 5.25 -3.57
N SER A 114 8.27 6.09 -2.56
CA SER A 114 9.16 5.89 -1.41
C SER A 114 8.40 5.23 -0.26
N GLY A 115 9.03 4.26 0.37
CA GLY A 115 8.56 3.59 1.57
C GLY A 115 9.53 3.79 2.72
N THR A 116 9.01 4.00 3.93
CA THR A 116 9.83 4.05 5.15
C THR A 116 9.20 3.20 6.22
N CYS A 117 10.02 2.56 7.06
CA CYS A 117 9.57 1.93 8.29
C CYS A 117 10.58 2.18 9.42
N HIS A 118 10.06 2.45 10.62
CA HIS A 118 10.87 2.70 11.81
C HIS A 118 10.50 1.69 12.89
N ILE A 119 11.52 1.01 13.40
CA ILE A 119 11.43 -0.02 14.43
C ILE A 119 12.10 0.52 15.69
N LEU A 120 11.37 0.51 16.81
CA LEU A 120 11.87 0.83 18.13
C LEU A 120 12.06 -0.48 18.92
N GLY A 121 13.30 -0.85 19.18
CA GLY A 121 13.65 -2.17 19.71
C GLY A 121 13.25 -3.26 18.72
N GLU A 122 12.23 -4.03 19.07
CA GLU A 122 11.64 -5.08 18.20
C GLU A 122 10.27 -4.66 17.64
N CYS A 123 9.84 -3.43 17.92
CA CYS A 123 8.49 -2.97 17.66
C CYS A 123 8.43 -2.03 16.46
N LEU A 124 7.64 -2.36 15.44
CA LEU A 124 7.36 -1.40 14.37
C LEU A 124 6.46 -0.27 14.89
N VAL A 125 6.95 0.98 14.87
CA VAL A 125 6.27 2.13 15.47
C VAL A 125 5.78 3.16 14.46
N SER A 126 6.40 3.24 13.29
CA SER A 126 5.89 4.09 12.22
C SER A 126 6.28 3.57 10.84
N TRP A 127 5.42 3.84 9.86
CA TRP A 127 5.62 3.45 8.48
C TRP A 127 4.89 4.40 7.56
N HIS A 128 5.38 4.53 6.33
CA HIS A 128 4.78 5.39 5.33
C HIS A 128 5.06 4.87 3.93
N SER A 129 4.11 5.09 3.02
CA SER A 129 4.29 4.89 1.59
C SER A 129 3.82 6.15 0.87
N LYS A 130 4.75 6.81 0.17
CA LYS A 130 4.52 8.08 -0.50
C LYS A 130 4.86 8.00 -1.97
N LYS A 131 3.94 8.45 -2.82
CA LYS A 131 4.28 8.78 -4.19
C LYS A 131 5.08 10.09 -4.20
N GLN A 132 6.23 10.12 -4.85
CA GLN A 132 7.05 11.32 -4.99
C GLN A 132 6.34 12.36 -5.87
N ALA A 133 6.59 13.65 -5.58
CA ALA A 133 5.99 14.76 -6.32
C ALA A 133 6.67 14.99 -7.68
N CYS A 134 7.97 14.69 -7.77
CA CYS A 134 8.80 14.83 -8.96
C CYS A 134 9.25 13.46 -9.48
N VAL A 135 9.61 13.38 -10.76
CA VAL A 135 10.31 12.23 -11.33
C VAL A 135 11.79 12.37 -11.00
N ALA A 136 12.39 11.38 -10.35
CA ALA A 136 13.81 11.38 -10.05
C ALA A 136 14.61 11.20 -11.36
N LEU A 137 15.25 12.27 -11.82
CA LEU A 137 16.09 12.29 -13.02
C LEU A 137 17.58 11.99 -12.74
N LEU A 138 17.99 11.88 -11.47
CA LEU A 138 19.42 11.79 -11.10
C LEU A 138 19.70 10.58 -10.20
N THR A 139 20.58 9.71 -10.68
CA THR A 139 21.22 8.64 -9.92
C THR A 139 22.40 9.23 -9.16
N VAL A 140 22.30 9.39 -7.84
CA VAL A 140 23.48 9.69 -7.02
C VAL A 140 24.14 8.36 -6.65
N LYS A 141 25.22 8.01 -7.35
CA LYS A 141 26.13 6.94 -6.91
C LYS A 141 26.84 7.43 -5.65
N GLN A 142 26.63 6.77 -4.51
CA GLN A 142 27.56 6.88 -3.39
C GLN A 142 28.80 6.07 -3.75
N SER A 143 29.90 6.76 -4.07
CA SER A 143 31.24 6.17 -4.12
C SER A 143 31.70 5.94 -2.68
N THR A 144 31.77 4.68 -2.27
CA THR A 144 32.55 4.22 -1.11
C THR A 144 34.04 4.29 -1.41
#